data_AF-A0A524IXM8-F1
#
_entry.id   AF-A0A524IXM8-F1
#
_cell.length_a   1.000
_cell.length_b   1.000
_cell.length_c   1.000
_cell.angle_alpha   90.00
_cell.angle_beta   90.00
_cell.angle_gamma   90.00
#
_symmetry.space_group_name_H-M   'P 1'
#
loop_
_entity.id
_entity.type
_entity.pdbx_description
1 polymer ?
#
loop_
_entity_poly.entity_id
_entity_poly.type
_entity_poly.pdbx_seq_one_letter_code
_entity_poly.pdbx_strand_id
1 'polypeptide(L)'
;MADDLIISGDGSFEVEGRSYRIPAQFSPREIFSYRRLLEPIPDVPGGTELSDEQLCVQKAYLFRRAAACVIPGLETGALESLSLAMLTAIHRWIVSHRPGVTIDVPMSA
;
A
#
# COMPACT_ATOMS: atom_id res chain seq x y z
N MET A 1 20.06 5.06 -6.20
CA MET A 1 20.34 4.23 -5.01
C MET A 1 18.99 3.71 -4.57
N ALA A 2 18.82 2.39 -4.44
CA ALA A 2 17.57 1.83 -3.93
C ALA A 2 17.57 2.10 -2.43
N ASP A 3 16.85 3.13 -2.00
CA ASP A 3 16.52 3.25 -0.59
C ASP A 3 15.65 2.04 -0.25
N ASP A 4 16.17 1.14 0.56
CA ASP A 4 15.34 0.09 1.16
C ASP A 4 14.63 0.74 2.35
N LEU A 5 13.31 0.83 2.25
CA LEU A 5 12.48 1.25 3.37
C LEU A 5 12.56 0.17 4.46
N ILE A 6 13.26 0.45 5.55
CA ILE A 6 13.35 -0.45 6.69
C ILE A 6 12.14 -0.18 7.61
N ILE A 7 11.31 -1.21 7.76
CA ILE A 7 10.19 -1.19 8.70
C ILE A 7 10.58 -2.04 9.91
N SER A 8 10.62 -1.41 11.08
CA SER A 8 10.91 -2.06 12.35
C SER A 8 9.81 -3.07 12.71
N GLY A 9 10.13 -4.00 13.63
CA GLY A 9 9.18 -5.02 14.08
C GLY A 9 7.90 -4.45 14.72
N ASP A 10 7.93 -3.20 15.19
CA ASP A 10 6.79 -2.49 15.77
C ASP A 10 6.00 -1.62 14.77
N GLY A 11 6.38 -1.68 13.49
CA GLY A 11 5.74 -0.96 12.39
C GLY A 11 6.25 0.47 12.20
N SER A 12 7.31 0.89 12.90
CA SER A 12 7.94 2.19 12.68
C SER A 12 8.83 2.19 11.44
N PHE A 13 8.82 3.31 10.71
CA PHE A 13 9.68 3.54 9.54
C PHE A 13 9.87 5.04 9.30
N GLU A 14 10.87 5.40 8.50
CA GLU A 14 11.16 6.79 8.16
C GLU A 14 11.00 7.05 6.67
N VAL A 15 10.40 8.19 6.31
CA VAL A 15 10.31 8.69 4.95
C VAL A 15 10.69 10.16 4.97
N GLU A 16 11.71 10.54 4.19
CA GLU A 16 12.16 11.93 4.04
C GLU A 16 12.45 12.63 5.38
N GLY A 17 13.08 11.93 6.34
CA GLY A 17 13.39 12.49 7.66
C GLY A 17 12.20 12.59 8.61
N ARG A 18 11.02 12.06 8.24
CA ARG A 18 9.83 11.98 9.09
C ARG A 18 9.56 10.55 9.49
N SER A 19 9.40 10.32 10.79
CA SER A 19 9.04 9.01 11.33
C SER A 19 7.53 8.79 11.28
N TYR A 20 7.13 7.64 10.76
CA TYR A 20 5.76 7.17 10.73
C TYR A 20 5.65 5.83 11.47
N ARG A 21 4.43 5.49 11.86
CA ARG A 21 4.14 4.22 12.51
C ARG A 21 2.88 3.59 11.94
N ILE A 22 3.03 2.39 11.39
CA ILE A 22 1.89 1.57 11.00
C ILE A 22 1.14 1.17 12.29
N PRO A 23 -0.16 1.45 12.41
CA PRO A 23 -0.91 1.10 13.61
C PRO A 23 -0.83 -0.38 13.92
N ALA A 24 -0.62 -0.68 15.19
CA ALA A 24 -0.68 -2.06 15.66
C ALA A 24 -2.10 -2.61 15.53
N GLN A 25 -3.16 -1.81 15.60
CA GLN A 25 -4.53 -2.31 15.48
C GLN A 25 -5.29 -1.49 14.44
N PHE A 26 -6.09 -2.17 13.64
CA PHE A 26 -7.03 -1.54 12.72
C PHE A 26 -8.44 -1.85 13.18
N SER A 27 -9.28 -0.83 13.20
CA SER A 27 -10.72 -0.99 13.32
C SER A 27 -11.27 -1.75 12.10
N PRO A 28 -12.44 -2.41 12.22
CA PRO A 28 -13.10 -3.06 11.09
C PRO A 28 -13.31 -2.11 9.89
N ARG A 29 -13.56 -0.83 10.17
CA ARG A 29 -13.73 0.21 9.14
C ARG A 29 -12.44 0.48 8.38
N GLU A 30 -11.30 0.55 9.06
CA GLU A 30 -9.99 0.74 8.42
C GLU A 30 -9.61 -0.46 7.57
N ILE A 31 -9.84 -1.69 8.06
CA ILE A 31 -9.63 -2.91 7.26
C ILE A 31 -10.50 -2.91 6.00
N PHE A 32 -11.79 -2.60 6.15
CA PHE A 32 -12.72 -2.51 5.02
C PHE A 32 -12.28 -1.45 4.01
N SER A 33 -11.91 -0.26 4.48
CA SER A 33 -11.46 0.85 3.63
C SER A 33 -10.18 0.46 2.89
N TYR A 34 -9.20 -0.10 3.61
CA TYR A 34 -7.93 -0.55 3.04
C TYR A 34 -8.14 -1.52 1.87
N ARG A 35 -8.97 -2.55 2.06
CA ARG A 35 -9.31 -3.53 1.01
C ARG A 35 -9.93 -2.88 -0.21
N ARG A 36 -10.93 -2.03 -0.01
CA ARG A 36 -11.62 -1.34 -1.10
C ARG A 36 -10.70 -0.40 -1.87
N LEU A 37 -9.70 0.18 -1.22
CA LEU A 37 -8.71 1.05 -1.86
C LEU A 37 -7.65 0.27 -2.67
N LEU A 38 -7.50 -1.04 -2.42
CA LEU A 38 -6.65 -1.95 -3.21
C LEU A 38 -7.36 -2.52 -4.44
N GLU A 39 -8.68 -2.36 -4.55
CA GLU A 39 -9.40 -2.78 -5.75
C GLU A 39 -9.01 -1.90 -6.95
N PRO A 40 -8.76 -2.51 -8.12
CA PRO A 40 -8.47 -1.77 -9.34
C PRO A 40 -9.65 -0.86 -9.72
N ILE A 41 -9.33 0.32 -10.27
CA ILE A 41 -10.35 1.26 -10.73
C ILE A 41 -11.01 0.66 -11.99
N PRO A 42 -12.35 0.52 -12.04
CA PRO A 42 -13.07 -0.21 -13.08
C PRO A 42 -13.07 0.48 -14.47
N ASP A 43 -12.39 1.61 -14.63
CA ASP A 43 -12.43 2.45 -15.84
C ASP A 43 -11.57 1.92 -17.01
N VAL A 44 -10.99 0.72 -16.90
CA VAL A 44 -10.33 0.07 -18.04
C VAL A 44 -11.40 -0.64 -18.87
N PRO A 45 -11.70 -0.21 -20.11
CA PRO A 45 -12.65 -0.90 -20.97
C PRO A 45 -12.24 -2.35 -21.14
N GLY A 46 -13.19 -3.28 -21.03
CA GLY A 46 -12.93 -4.71 -21.21
C GLY A 46 -12.17 -4.96 -22.52
N GLY A 47 -11.02 -5.63 -22.43
CA GLY A 47 -10.14 -5.93 -23.57
C GLY A 47 -8.88 -5.06 -23.71
N THR A 48 -8.63 -4.13 -22.80
CA THR A 48 -7.33 -3.43 -22.73
C THR A 48 -6.40 -4.16 -21.76
N GLU A 49 -5.40 -4.86 -22.29
CA GLU A 49 -4.30 -5.38 -21.48
C GLU A 49 -3.40 -4.22 -21.06
N LEU A 50 -3.18 -4.07 -19.76
CA LEU A 50 -2.23 -3.10 -19.25
C LEU A 50 -0.82 -3.61 -19.50
N SER A 51 0.08 -2.74 -19.94
CA SER A 51 1.50 -3.08 -19.99
C SER A 51 2.07 -3.30 -18.58
N ASP A 52 3.18 -4.02 -18.46
CA ASP A 52 3.88 -4.22 -17.18
C ASP A 52 4.16 -2.89 -16.45
N GLU A 53 4.50 -1.85 -17.20
CA GLU A 53 4.72 -0.51 -16.68
C GLU A 53 3.44 0.09 -16.11
N GLN A 54 2.32 -0.02 -16.84
CA GLN A 54 1.02 0.47 -16.38
C GLN A 54 0.54 -0.29 -15.15
N LEU A 55 0.74 -1.61 -15.10
CA LEU A 55 0.47 -2.42 -13.92
C LEU A 55 1.30 -1.98 -12.72
N CYS A 56 2.59 -1.70 -12.92
CA CYS A 56 3.47 -1.20 -11.86
C CYS A 56 3.00 0.17 -11.32
N VAL A 57 2.66 1.10 -12.22
CA VAL A 57 2.14 2.43 -11.85
C VAL A 57 0.80 2.31 -11.11
N GLN A 58 -0.11 1.49 -11.61
CA GLN A 58 -1.41 1.26 -10.98
C GLN A 58 -1.23 0.65 -9.58
N LYS A 59 -0.38 -0.38 -9.45
CA LYS A 59 -0.11 -1.03 -8.17
C LYS A 59 0.51 -0.06 -7.15
N ALA A 60 1.46 0.76 -7.59
CA ALA A 60 2.05 1.80 -6.74
C ALA A 60 0.96 2.77 -6.28
N TYR A 61 0.12 3.26 -7.19
CA TYR A 61 -1.00 4.15 -6.86
C TYR A 61 -1.95 3.53 -5.82
N LEU A 62 -2.37 2.27 -6.01
CA LEU A 62 -3.26 1.55 -5.10
C LEU A 62 -2.63 1.38 -3.71
N PHE A 63 -1.34 1.05 -3.63
CA PHE A 63 -0.64 0.93 -2.35
C PHE A 63 -0.51 2.27 -1.63
N ARG A 64 -0.24 3.37 -2.35
CA ARG A 64 -0.15 4.70 -1.74
C ARG A 64 -1.46 5.10 -1.06
N ARG A 65 -2.58 5.04 -1.80
CA ARG A 65 -3.89 5.41 -1.27
C ARG A 65 -4.31 4.53 -0.09
N ALA A 66 -4.04 3.23 -0.17
CA ALA A 66 -4.40 2.30 0.89
C ALA A 66 -3.58 2.55 2.16
N ALA A 67 -2.26 2.77 2.02
CA ALA A 67 -1.38 3.09 3.15
C ALA A 67 -1.76 4.42 3.82
N ALA A 68 -1.98 5.49 3.04
CA ALA A 68 -2.38 6.80 3.56
C ALA A 68 -3.72 6.76 4.33
N CYS A 69 -4.62 5.84 3.96
CA CYS A 69 -5.91 5.69 4.65
C CYS A 69 -5.78 5.12 6.07
N VAL A 70 -4.73 4.34 6.33
CA VAL A 70 -4.62 3.56 7.58
C VAL A 70 -3.39 3.91 8.42
N ILE A 71 -2.46 4.70 7.91
CA ILE A 71 -1.29 5.17 8.66
C ILE A 71 -1.53 6.64 9.05
N PRO A 72 -1.76 6.94 10.33
CA PRO A 72 -2.06 8.29 10.78
C PRO A 72 -0.95 9.29 10.41
N GLY A 73 -1.34 10.44 9.86
CA GLY A 73 -0.42 11.52 9.48
C GLY A 73 0.41 11.25 8.23
N LEU A 74 0.29 10.06 7.61
CA LEU A 74 0.96 9.75 6.35
C LEU A 74 0.10 10.18 5.17
N GLU A 75 0.44 11.32 4.59
CA GLU A 75 -0.26 11.85 3.43
C GLU A 75 0.22 11.16 2.14
N THR A 76 -0.63 11.16 1.10
CA THR A 76 -0.28 10.58 -0.20
C THR A 76 0.96 11.21 -0.81
N GLY A 77 1.18 12.51 -0.60
CA GLY A 77 2.36 13.23 -1.11
C GLY A 77 3.68 12.68 -0.55
N ALA A 78 3.72 12.29 0.73
CA ALA A 78 4.90 11.65 1.33
C ALA A 78 5.17 10.25 0.75
N LEU A 79 4.17 9.63 0.14
CA LEU A 79 4.29 8.30 -0.47
C LEU A 79 4.63 8.35 -1.97
N GLU A 80 4.55 9.53 -2.61
CA GLU A 80 4.83 9.69 -4.04
C GLU A 80 6.30 9.42 -4.38
N SER A 81 7.22 9.81 -3.49
CA SER A 81 8.66 9.56 -3.63
C SER A 81 9.04 8.10 -3.38
N LEU A 82 8.14 7.29 -2.80
CA LEU A 82 8.42 5.88 -2.55
C LEU A 82 8.32 5.04 -3.83
N SER A 83 9.29 4.14 -3.98
CA SER A 83 9.29 3.13 -5.02
C SER A 83 8.22 2.06 -4.77
N LEU A 84 7.84 1.33 -5.82
CA LEU A 84 6.90 0.20 -5.69
C LEU A 84 7.42 -0.87 -4.71
N ALA A 85 8.74 -1.09 -4.63
CA ALA A 85 9.34 -2.03 -3.71
C ALA A 85 9.09 -1.63 -2.24
N MET A 86 9.30 -0.34 -1.91
CA MET A 86 9.04 0.20 -0.57
C MET A 86 7.55 0.14 -0.22
N LEU A 87 6.68 0.51 -1.16
CA LEU A 87 5.23 0.41 -0.98
C LEU A 87 4.78 -1.04 -0.77
N THR A 88 5.41 -1.98 -1.47
CA THR A 88 5.20 -3.42 -1.29
C THR A 88 5.66 -3.87 0.10
N ALA A 89 6.75 -3.32 0.64
CA ALA A 89 7.20 -3.62 2.00
C ALA A 89 6.18 -3.17 3.05
N ILE A 90 5.63 -1.95 2.92
CA ILE A 90 4.55 -1.44 3.79
C ILE A 90 3.33 -2.36 3.71
N HIS A 91 2.89 -2.68 2.49
CA HIS A 91 1.74 -3.56 2.28
C HIS A 91 1.96 -4.96 2.90
N ARG A 92 3.12 -5.57 2.65
CA ARG A 92 3.47 -6.88 3.22
C ARG A 92 3.48 -6.83 4.75
N TRP A 93 4.05 -5.79 5.34
CA TRP A 93 4.05 -5.65 6.79
C TRP A 93 2.62 -5.60 7.35
N ILE A 94 1.74 -4.78 6.74
CA ILE A 94 0.33 -4.67 7.13
C ILE A 94 -0.37 -6.02 7.05
N VAL A 95 -0.20 -6.75 5.96
CA VAL A 95 -0.84 -8.06 5.74
C VAL A 95 -0.28 -9.14 6.66
N SER A 96 1.04 -9.25 6.80
CA SER A 96 1.70 -10.27 7.63
C SER A 96 1.36 -10.14 9.12
N HIS A 97 1.14 -8.91 9.59
CA HIS A 97 0.75 -8.71 10.98
C HIS A 97 -0.77 -8.79 11.17
N ARG A 98 -1.59 -8.83 10.10
CA ARG A 98 -3.06 -8.80 10.20
C ARG A 98 -3.72 -9.75 9.18
N PRO A 99 -4.00 -11.01 9.58
CA PRO A 99 -4.70 -11.97 8.72
C PRO A 99 -6.13 -11.54 8.36
N GLY A 100 -6.70 -10.57 9.09
CA GLY A 100 -7.97 -9.93 8.76
C GLY A 100 -7.93 -8.96 7.58
N VAL A 101 -6.77 -8.72 6.95
CA VAL A 101 -6.62 -7.94 5.70
C VAL A 101 -6.59 -8.87 4.48
N THR A 102 -6.06 -10.09 4.62
CA THR A 102 -6.17 -11.18 3.63
C THR A 102 -7.62 -11.64 3.48
N ILE A 103 -8.32 -11.06 2.52
CA ILE A 103 -9.25 -11.82 1.69
C ILE A 103 -8.57 -11.85 0.33
N ASP A 104 -8.57 -13.01 -0.31
CA ASP A 104 -8.14 -13.25 -1.69
C ASP A 104 -8.59 -12.12 -2.63
N VAL A 105 -7.78 -11.08 -2.76
CA VAL A 105 -7.86 -10.17 -3.90
C VAL A 105 -6.80 -10.69 -4.85
N PRO A 106 -7.16 -11.52 -5.86
CA PRO A 106 -6.24 -11.81 -6.93
C PRO A 106 -5.90 -10.47 -7.58
N MET A 107 -4.69 -9.96 -7.31
CA MET A 107 -4.04 -9.07 -8.24
C MET A 107 -3.71 -9.94 -9.44
N SER A 108 -4.65 -10.04 -10.38
CA SER A 108 -4.44 -10.74 -11.64
C SER A 108 -3.16 -10.21 -12.27
N ALA A 109 -2.25 -11.15 -12.55
CA ALA A 109 -1.04 -10.94 -13.32
C ALA A 109 -1.36 -10.48 -14.75
#